data_AF-A0A514WKR8-F1
#
_entry.id   AF-A0A514WKR8-F1
#
_cell.length_a   1.000
_cell.length_b   1.000
_cell.length_c   1.000
_cell.angle_alpha   90.00
_cell.angle_beta   90.00
_cell.angle_gamma   90.00
#
_symmetry.space_group_name_H-M   'P 1'
#
loop_
_entity.id
_entity.type
_entity.pdbx_description
1 polymer ?
#
loop_
_entity_poly.entity_id
_entity_poly.type
_entity_poly.pdbx_seq_one_letter_code
_entity_poly.pdbx_strand_id
1 'polypeptide(L)'
;MLQVNSERARGYMEGQPAEKRLTAWQGLFAVVLGTAVAVIVGQFATVGAAEIAGVMVASITICVTGFRDYRSRKWFAPLMMGWITLHLAALIFVVIPMKIAGSKFLIQLIWPDYLAFVALVFLAERVWERRSQR
;
A
#
# COMPACT_ATOMS: atom_id res chain seq x y z
N MET A 1 7.28 38.63 -15.53
CA MET A 1 7.72 37.21 -15.52
C MET A 1 7.05 36.33 -14.47
N LEU A 2 6.40 36.86 -13.42
CA LEU A 2 5.72 36.03 -12.39
C LEU A 2 4.34 35.46 -12.81
N GLN A 3 3.65 36.06 -13.77
CA GLN A 3 2.31 35.60 -14.23
C GLN A 3 2.34 34.25 -14.96
N VAL A 4 3.38 33.97 -15.74
CA VAL A 4 3.51 32.74 -16.54
C VAL A 4 3.61 31.49 -15.66
N ASN A 5 4.18 31.62 -14.45
CA ASN A 5 4.24 30.51 -13.50
C ASN A 5 2.88 30.21 -12.85
N SER A 6 2.03 31.22 -12.67
CA SER A 6 0.70 31.03 -12.08
C SER A 6 -0.29 30.35 -13.04
N GLU A 7 -0.17 30.60 -14.35
CA GLU A 7 -0.99 29.95 -15.37
C GLU A 7 -0.56 28.50 -15.62
N ARG A 8 0.75 28.22 -15.62
CA ARG A 8 1.23 26.83 -15.62
C ARG A 8 0.78 26.07 -14.37
N ALA A 9 0.89 26.69 -13.19
CA ALA A 9 0.45 26.06 -11.94
C ALA A 9 -1.07 25.81 -11.91
N ARG A 10 -1.88 26.73 -12.48
CA ARG A 10 -3.32 26.51 -12.68
C ARG A 10 -3.62 25.38 -13.66
N GLY A 11 -2.90 25.31 -14.78
CA GLY A 11 -3.04 24.20 -15.75
C GLY A 11 -2.67 22.83 -15.18
N TYR A 12 -1.72 22.76 -14.24
CA TYR A 12 -1.42 21.52 -13.49
C TYR A 12 -2.53 21.12 -12.51
N MET A 13 -3.27 22.08 -11.97
CA MET A 13 -4.38 21.85 -11.03
C MET A 13 -5.71 21.57 -11.76
N GLU A 14 -5.92 22.16 -12.93
CA GLU A 14 -7.15 22.00 -13.73
C GLU A 14 -7.19 20.71 -14.56
N GLY A 15 -6.05 20.04 -14.74
CA GLY A 15 -5.92 18.79 -15.51
C GLY A 15 -5.95 17.50 -14.69
N GLN A 16 -5.99 17.56 -13.36
CA GLN A 16 -6.12 16.35 -12.55
C GLN A 16 -7.60 15.98 -12.43
N PRO A 17 -8.08 14.92 -13.10
CA PRO A 17 -9.45 14.47 -12.90
C PRO A 17 -9.64 14.22 -11.40
N ALA A 18 -10.68 14.85 -10.85
CA ALA A 18 -11.04 14.84 -9.44
C ALA A 18 -10.60 13.54 -8.77
N GLU A 19 -9.65 13.68 -7.83
CA GLU A 19 -9.15 12.63 -6.95
C GLU A 19 -10.23 11.58 -6.72
N LYS A 20 -10.04 10.37 -7.25
CA LYS A 20 -10.80 9.23 -6.76
C LYS A 20 -10.27 8.93 -5.37
N ARG A 21 -10.74 9.73 -4.40
CA ARG A 21 -10.72 9.41 -2.98
C ARG A 21 -11.04 7.94 -2.85
N LEU A 22 -10.21 7.21 -2.09
CA LEU A 22 -10.49 5.85 -1.65
C LEU A 22 -11.98 5.75 -1.31
N THR A 23 -12.74 5.11 -2.18
CA THR A 23 -14.19 5.07 -2.03
C THR A 23 -14.50 4.20 -0.82
N ALA A 24 -15.53 4.53 -0.05
CA ALA A 24 -15.93 3.73 1.12
C ALA A 24 -16.08 2.23 0.77
N TRP A 25 -16.49 1.94 -0.47
CA TRP A 25 -16.57 0.59 -1.04
C TRP A 25 -15.22 -0.14 -1.15
N GLN A 26 -14.15 0.57 -1.49
CA GLN A 26 -12.80 -0.02 -1.57
C GLN A 26 -12.24 -0.31 -0.18
N GLY A 27 -12.51 0.56 0.79
CA GLY A 27 -12.21 0.30 2.20
C GLY A 27 -12.99 -0.92 2.70
N LEU A 28 -14.29 -1.00 2.41
CA LEU A 28 -15.14 -2.14 2.77
C LEU A 28 -14.65 -3.45 2.13
N PHE A 29 -14.28 -3.42 0.86
CA PHE A 29 -13.72 -4.58 0.17
C PHE A 29 -12.41 -5.07 0.81
N ALA A 30 -11.52 -4.15 1.17
CA ALA A 30 -10.27 -4.47 1.86
C ALA A 30 -10.51 -5.10 3.24
N VAL A 31 -11.49 -4.58 3.99
CA VAL A 31 -11.88 -5.15 5.29
C VAL A 31 -12.43 -6.56 5.12
N VAL A 32 -13.38 -6.77 4.19
CA VAL A 32 -13.95 -8.10 3.92
C VAL A 32 -12.88 -9.11 3.52
N LEU A 33 -11.96 -8.71 2.63
CA LEU A 33 -10.87 -9.58 2.19
C LEU A 33 -9.88 -9.89 3.33
N GLY A 34 -9.54 -8.88 4.14
CA GLY A 34 -8.70 -9.06 5.33
C GLY A 34 -9.34 -9.99 6.37
N THR A 35 -10.64 -9.84 6.64
CA THR A 35 -11.39 -10.72 7.54
C THR A 35 -11.44 -12.15 7.01
N ALA A 36 -11.68 -12.34 5.71
CA ALA A 36 -11.68 -13.68 5.11
C ALA A 36 -10.32 -14.37 5.25
N VAL A 37 -9.22 -13.65 5.03
CA VAL A 37 -7.87 -14.18 5.23
C VAL A 37 -7.61 -14.51 6.69
N ALA A 38 -8.02 -13.66 7.63
CA ALA A 38 -7.89 -13.96 9.05
C ALA A 38 -8.64 -15.23 9.43
N VAL A 39 -9.87 -15.42 8.94
CA VAL A 39 -10.64 -16.65 9.20
C VAL A 39 -9.93 -17.88 8.64
N ILE A 40 -9.45 -17.83 7.40
CA ILE A 40 -8.76 -18.96 6.76
C ILE A 40 -7.46 -19.28 7.50
N VAL A 41 -6.61 -18.29 7.75
CA VAL A 41 -5.33 -18.48 8.43
C VAL A 41 -5.54 -18.96 9.87
N GLY A 42 -6.60 -18.49 10.53
CA GLY A 42 -6.97 -18.92 11.89
C GLY A 42 -7.34 -20.40 11.99
N GLN A 43 -7.68 -21.08 10.89
CA GLN A 43 -7.89 -22.53 10.88
C GLN A 43 -6.58 -23.33 10.97
N PHE A 44 -5.46 -22.73 10.55
CA PHE A 44 -4.17 -23.42 10.41
C PHE A 44 -3.07 -22.83 11.30
N ALA A 45 -3.29 -21.66 11.88
CA ALA A 45 -2.31 -20.90 12.66
C ALA A 45 -2.93 -20.32 13.93
N THR A 46 -2.11 -19.60 14.71
CA THR A 46 -2.59 -18.94 15.93
C THR A 46 -3.49 -17.74 15.61
N VAL A 47 -4.41 -17.40 16.53
CA VAL A 47 -5.32 -16.25 16.38
C VAL A 47 -4.55 -14.95 16.12
N GLY A 48 -3.43 -14.73 16.80
CA GLY A 48 -2.60 -13.54 16.58
C GLY A 48 -1.93 -13.49 15.20
N ALA A 49 -1.50 -14.63 14.65
CA ALA A 49 -0.95 -14.69 13.29
C ALA A 49 -2.04 -14.45 12.24
N ALA A 50 -3.25 -14.95 12.49
CA ALA A 50 -4.41 -14.73 11.64
C ALA A 50 -4.87 -13.27 11.58
N GLU A 51 -4.94 -12.59 12.73
CA GLU A 51 -5.25 -11.15 12.80
C GLU A 51 -4.23 -10.31 12.01
N ILE A 52 -2.93 -10.59 12.19
CA ILE A 52 -1.87 -9.88 11.47
C ILE A 52 -1.97 -10.13 9.96
N ALA A 53 -2.16 -11.39 9.54
CA ALA A 53 -2.33 -11.73 8.14
C ALA A 53 -3.52 -10.99 7.50
N GLY A 54 -4.65 -10.92 8.21
CA GLY A 54 -5.83 -10.20 7.75
C GLY A 54 -5.59 -8.71 7.59
N VAL A 55 -4.95 -8.05 8.57
CA VAL A 55 -4.66 -6.62 8.49
C VAL A 55 -3.62 -6.30 7.41
N MET A 56 -2.60 -7.15 7.24
CA MET A 56 -1.63 -7.01 6.15
C MET A 56 -2.30 -7.08 4.78
N VAL A 57 -3.23 -8.03 4.57
CA VAL A 57 -3.97 -8.16 3.30
C VAL A 57 -4.90 -6.98 3.07
N ALA A 58 -5.60 -6.50 4.10
CA ALA A 58 -6.42 -5.29 4.00
C ALA A 58 -5.57 -4.07 3.62
N SER A 59 -4.41 -3.91 4.26
CA SER A 59 -3.45 -2.83 3.97
C SER A 59 -2.95 -2.89 2.52
N ILE A 60 -2.50 -4.05 2.05
CA ILE A 60 -2.05 -4.24 0.67
C ILE A 60 -3.19 -3.89 -0.31
N THR A 61 -4.42 -4.30 0.00
CA THR A 61 -5.58 -4.04 -0.86
C THR A 61 -5.88 -2.54 -0.95
N ILE A 62 -5.83 -1.81 0.17
CA ILE A 62 -5.99 -0.36 0.22
C ILE A 62 -4.86 0.33 -0.55
N CYS A 63 -3.61 -0.11 -0.39
CA CYS A 63 -2.45 0.40 -1.11
C CYS A 63 -2.62 0.22 -2.63
N VAL A 64 -2.84 -1.01 -3.10
CA VAL A 64 -3.04 -1.30 -4.54
C VAL A 64 -4.14 -0.42 -5.13
N THR A 65 -5.21 -0.23 -4.37
CA THR A 65 -6.38 0.51 -4.83
C THR A 65 -6.15 2.02 -4.83
N GLY A 66 -5.47 2.54 -3.80
CA GLY A 66 -5.10 3.96 -3.68
C GLY A 66 -4.06 4.38 -4.72
N PHE A 67 -3.19 3.46 -5.15
CA PHE A 67 -2.17 3.72 -6.17
C PHE A 67 -2.56 3.17 -7.56
N ARG A 68 -3.85 2.91 -7.79
CA ARG A 68 -4.35 2.35 -9.05
C ARG A 68 -3.97 3.17 -10.29
N ASP A 69 -3.83 4.49 -10.15
CA ASP A 69 -3.47 5.36 -11.27
C ASP A 69 -2.01 5.21 -11.70
N TYR A 70 -1.15 4.69 -10.81
CA TYR A 70 0.24 4.38 -11.12
C TYR A 70 0.41 3.06 -11.86
N ARG A 71 -0.65 2.24 -12.03
CA ARG A 71 -0.58 0.93 -12.69
C ARG A 71 -0.07 0.96 -14.13
N SER A 72 -0.24 2.09 -14.82
CA SER A 72 0.22 2.29 -16.20
C SER A 72 1.72 2.64 -16.26
N ARG A 73 2.34 3.00 -15.12
CA ARG A 73 3.77 3.33 -15.03
C ARG A 73 4.58 2.04 -14.97
N LYS A 74 5.60 1.92 -15.83
CA LYS A 74 6.46 0.72 -15.93
C LYS A 74 7.20 0.35 -14.63
N TRP A 75 7.44 1.32 -13.75
CA TRP A 75 8.10 1.08 -12.46
C TRP A 75 7.15 0.59 -11.35
N PHE A 76 5.83 0.72 -11.53
CA PHE A 76 4.86 0.40 -10.48
C PHE A 76 4.72 -1.10 -10.25
N ALA A 77 4.61 -1.89 -11.33
CA ALA A 77 4.52 -3.35 -11.24
C ALA A 77 5.69 -4.00 -10.47
N PRO A 78 6.98 -3.72 -10.78
CA PRO A 78 8.09 -4.29 -10.02
C PRO A 78 8.13 -3.80 -8.57
N LEU A 79 7.75 -2.55 -8.30
CA LEU A 79 7.67 -2.00 -6.94
C LEU A 79 6.59 -2.72 -6.11
N MET A 80 5.40 -2.93 -6.68
CA MET A 80 4.32 -3.69 -6.05
C MET A 80 4.72 -5.15 -5.80
N MET A 81 5.36 -5.79 -6.77
CA MET A 81 5.84 -7.18 -6.63
C MET A 81 6.88 -7.30 -5.51
N GLY A 82 7.84 -6.36 -5.43
CA GLY A 82 8.80 -6.30 -4.33
C GLY A 82 8.11 -6.11 -2.98
N TRP A 83 7.11 -5.22 -2.92
CA TRP A 83 6.34 -4.96 -1.70
C TRP A 83 5.56 -6.17 -1.20
N ILE A 84 4.82 -6.84 -2.10
CA ILE A 84 4.07 -8.06 -1.79
C ILE A 84 5.02 -9.17 -1.35
N THR A 85 6.16 -9.33 -2.02
CA THR A 85 7.15 -10.36 -1.69
C THR A 85 7.74 -10.14 -0.30
N LEU A 86 8.08 -8.88 0.05
CA LEU A 86 8.54 -8.52 1.39
C LEU A 86 7.51 -8.89 2.46
N HIS A 87 6.23 -8.62 2.20
CA HIS A 87 5.13 -8.91 3.10
C HIS A 87 4.89 -10.42 3.27
N LEU A 88 4.93 -11.18 2.17
CA LEU A 88 4.85 -12.64 2.22
C LEU A 88 6.03 -13.23 3.00
N ALA A 89 7.24 -12.70 2.80
CA ALA A 89 8.41 -13.13 3.56
C ALA A 89 8.27 -12.79 5.05
N ALA A 90 7.83 -11.58 5.40
CA ALA A 90 7.57 -11.21 6.79
C ALA A 90 6.52 -12.11 7.44
N LEU A 91 5.44 -12.43 6.71
CA LEU A 91 4.42 -13.36 7.19
C LEU A 91 5.02 -14.75 7.47
N ILE A 92 5.76 -15.32 6.51
CA ILE A 92 6.29 -16.69 6.60
C ILE A 92 7.41 -16.82 7.65
N PHE A 93 8.37 -15.89 7.64
CA PHE A 93 9.59 -16.01 8.44
C PHE A 93 9.53 -15.32 9.80
N VAL A 94 8.61 -14.38 10.00
CA VAL A 94 8.50 -13.61 11.25
C VAL A 94 7.20 -13.92 11.96
N VAL A 95 6.06 -13.73 11.27
CA VAL A 95 4.75 -13.80 11.92
C VAL A 95 4.36 -15.24 12.28
N ILE A 96 4.48 -16.19 11.35
CA ILE A 96 4.14 -17.60 11.60
C ILE A 96 4.93 -18.21 12.78
N PRO A 97 6.27 -18.05 12.87
CA PRO A 97 7.03 -18.60 13.99
C PRO A 97 6.90 -17.84 15.32
N MET A 98 6.32 -16.63 15.33
CA MET A 98 6.12 -15.86 16.57
C MET A 98 4.92 -16.37 17.38
N LYS A 99 5.15 -16.65 18.67
CA LYS A 99 4.07 -16.95 19.63
C LYS A 99 3.19 -15.71 19.87
N ILE A 100 1.90 -15.93 20.12
CA ILE A 100 0.81 -14.93 20.26
C ILE A 100 1.16 -13.73 21.15
N ALA A 101 1.94 -13.91 22.21
CA ALA A 101 2.29 -12.83 23.13
C ALA A 101 3.26 -11.78 22.54
N GLY A 102 4.11 -12.16 21.56
CA GLY A 102 5.06 -11.26 20.92
C GLY A 102 4.48 -10.49 19.74
N SER A 103 3.32 -10.90 19.23
CA SER A 103 2.82 -10.44 17.93
C SER A 103 2.04 -9.12 18.00
N LYS A 104 1.58 -8.69 19.18
CA LYS A 104 0.84 -7.42 19.36
C LYS A 104 1.66 -6.18 18.98
N PHE A 105 2.98 -6.21 19.18
CA PHE A 105 3.86 -5.13 18.75
C PHE A 105 3.93 -5.00 17.22
N LEU A 106 3.77 -6.11 16.49
CA LEU A 106 3.77 -6.10 15.02
C LEU A 106 2.56 -5.39 14.43
N ILE A 107 1.45 -5.32 15.16
CA ILE A 107 0.28 -4.55 14.71
C ILE A 107 0.62 -3.05 14.63
N GLN A 108 1.46 -2.55 15.54
CA GLN A 108 1.87 -1.15 15.51
C GLN A 108 2.80 -0.82 14.33
N LEU A 109 3.50 -1.82 13.80
CA LEU A 109 4.39 -1.68 12.64
C LEU A 109 3.64 -1.47 11.32
N ILE A 110 2.33 -1.71 11.26
CA ILE A 110 1.51 -1.50 10.05
C ILE A 110 1.50 -0.02 9.63
N TRP A 111 1.48 0.92 10.57
CA TRP A 111 1.47 2.35 10.24
C TRP A 111 2.81 2.84 9.67
N PRO A 112 3.97 2.56 10.30
CA PRO A 112 5.28 2.80 9.69
C PRO A 112 5.45 2.15 8.32
N ASP A 113 4.95 0.93 8.15
CA ASP A 113 5.02 0.18 6.91
C ASP A 113 4.22 0.85 5.78
N TYR A 114 3.00 1.32 6.09
CA TYR A 114 2.20 2.12 5.16
C TYR A 114 2.91 3.41 4.73
N LEU A 115 3.48 4.15 5.69
CA LEU A 115 4.22 5.38 5.40
C LEU A 115 5.46 5.10 4.54
N ALA A 116 6.17 4.01 4.79
CA ALA A 116 7.31 3.58 3.99
C ALA A 116 6.89 3.28 2.55
N PHE A 117 5.75 2.61 2.35
CA PHE A 117 5.23 2.34 1.02
C PHE A 117 4.89 3.61 0.26
N VAL A 118 4.15 4.54 0.88
CA VAL A 118 3.79 5.83 0.28
C VAL A 118 5.05 6.61 -0.12
N ALA A 119 6.06 6.63 0.77
CA ALA A 119 7.34 7.28 0.50
C ALA A 119 8.09 6.63 -0.66
N LEU A 120 8.08 5.30 -0.77
CA LEU A 120 8.68 4.56 -1.88
C LEU A 120 8.00 4.86 -3.21
N VAL A 121 6.67 4.92 -3.24
CA VAL A 121 5.91 5.28 -4.45
C VAL A 121 6.25 6.70 -4.88
N PHE A 122 6.25 7.65 -3.95
CA PHE A 122 6.58 9.05 -4.23
C PHE A 122 8.03 9.22 -4.72
N LEU A 123 8.97 8.46 -4.13
CA LEU A 123 10.36 8.44 -4.57
C LEU A 123 10.49 7.86 -5.98
N ALA A 124 9.82 6.74 -6.25
CA ALA A 124 9.84 6.09 -7.56
C ALA A 124 9.25 6.99 -8.66
N GLU A 125 8.16 7.69 -8.36
CA GLU A 125 7.59 8.69 -9.25
C GLU A 125 8.59 9.82 -9.55
N ARG A 126 9.15 10.45 -8.51
CA ARG A 126 10.14 11.53 -8.68
C ARG A 126 11.37 11.09 -9.49
N VAL A 127 11.87 9.88 -9.27
CA VAL A 127 13.02 9.33 -10.02
C VAL A 127 12.63 9.10 -11.47
N TRP A 128 11.43 8.59 -11.73
CA TRP A 128 10.94 8.35 -13.08
C TRP A 128 10.76 9.64 -13.88
N GLU A 129 10.12 10.66 -13.28
CA GLU A 129 9.93 11.97 -13.92
C GLU A 129 11.26 12.59 -14.34
N ARG A 130 12.26 12.57 -13.44
CA ARG A 130 13.62 13.04 -13.74
C ARG A 130 14.28 12.29 -14.90
N ARG A 131 14.01 11.00 -15.06
CA ARG A 131 14.52 10.20 -16.19
C ARG A 131 13.80 10.53 -17.50
N SER A 132 12.50 10.81 -17.46
CA SER A 132 11.72 11.13 -18.66
C SER A 132 11.98 12.52 -19.24
N GLN A 133 12.68 13.40 -18.50
CA GLN A 133 13.08 14.74 -18.94
C GLN A 133 14.48 14.80 -19.56
N ARG A 134 15.20 13.68 -19.61
CA ARG A 134 16.51 13.53 -20.25
C ARG A 134 16.36 12.78 -21.56
#